data_AF-A0A0E0L9D4-F1
#
_entry.id   AF-A0A0E0L9D4-F1
#
_cell.length_a   1.000
_cell.length_b   1.000
_cell.length_c   1.000
_cell.angle_alpha   90.00
_cell.angle_beta   90.00
_cell.angle_gamma   90.00
#
_symmetry.space_group_name_H-M   'P 1'
#
loop_
_entity.id
_entity.type
_entity.pdbx_description
1 polymer ?
#
loop_
_entity_poly.entity_id
_entity_poly.type
_entity_poly.pdbx_seq_one_letter_code
_entity_poly.pdbx_strand_id
1 'polypeptide(L)'
;MGRLGWLRLASRSVALRSGEVAEQGSKWIRHSTRQHSSPEKDYYKILGVPKDASQEEIKKAFHSLAKKYHPDTNRGNTAAKRTFQEIRDAYEANIARPFEERALFDRGSETNSTKSGMDFDGAYQDPFSGFHKQGHNPFAEFYRQNNGPFSSKFYKIFSEVFEHDIDAHADDIEVEVNLSFRDAVKGCMKQVSFSAKNLCDSCDGRGYLANAKMYVCPSCRGAGRVTIHPFTSICTSCRGFGKVIKDYCLTCKGSGVVDGMKYVNVTIPAGVDSGDTIHVAEAGHSGGQGTLPGSLYIKLQVASDPVFVRDGADIHVDKKISFTQAMLGGKVEVPTLDGTAEVKIPKGVQPGQVIVLRGKGLPNQAGYLGDQHVRFRIHFPSMVNERQRSLLEEFAVEEATKEQSSFAAGNWWELVENMKGQTFLLGLGFLVLVHLLLTKTVS
;
A
#
# COMPACT_ATOMS: atom_id res chain seq x y z
N MET A 1 54.00 -40.30 -4.46
CA MET A 1 55.26 -39.56 -4.63
C MET A 1 54.91 -38.08 -4.52
N GLY A 2 55.30 -37.27 -3.54
CA GLY A 2 56.36 -37.39 -2.55
C GLY A 2 57.23 -36.14 -2.62
N ARG A 3 57.21 -35.36 -1.52
CA ARG A 3 58.16 -34.29 -1.09
C ARG A 3 57.88 -32.85 -1.54
N LEU A 4 58.14 -31.79 -0.75
CA LEU A 4 58.27 -31.49 0.70
C LEU A 4 59.04 -30.15 0.79
N GLY A 5 58.69 -29.28 1.75
CA GLY A 5 59.58 -28.24 2.31
C GLY A 5 58.92 -26.84 2.36
N TRP A 6 58.41 -26.22 3.44
CA TRP A 6 58.66 -26.09 4.90
C TRP A 6 59.32 -24.76 5.34
N LEU A 7 58.76 -24.20 6.43
CA LEU A 7 59.29 -23.23 7.44
C LEU A 7 59.06 -21.72 7.15
N ARG A 8 58.66 -20.84 8.09
CA ARG A 8 58.58 -20.82 9.58
C ARG A 8 57.58 -19.72 10.01
N LEU A 9 56.54 -20.00 10.80
CA LEU A 9 56.41 -19.72 12.25
C LEU A 9 56.95 -18.38 12.78
N ALA A 10 56.03 -17.55 13.30
CA ALA A 10 56.24 -16.75 14.50
C ALA A 10 54.95 -16.77 15.35
N SER A 11 55.00 -17.47 16.48
CA SER A 11 54.04 -17.37 17.57
C SER A 11 54.33 -16.14 18.42
N ARG A 12 53.28 -15.48 18.91
CA ARG A 12 53.31 -14.82 20.22
C ARG A 12 51.93 -14.93 20.87
N SER A 13 51.98 -15.11 22.17
CA SER A 13 50.97 -15.78 22.99
C SER A 13 50.32 -14.79 23.98
N VAL A 14 49.06 -15.08 24.32
CA VAL A 14 48.39 -14.91 25.63
C VAL A 14 48.06 -13.48 26.11
N ALA A 15 46.76 -13.22 26.27
CA ALA A 15 46.15 -12.89 27.58
C ALA A 15 44.61 -12.94 27.49
N LEU A 16 44.00 -13.89 28.21
CA LEU A 16 42.60 -13.86 28.61
C LEU A 16 42.47 -13.02 29.90
N ARG A 17 41.52 -12.09 29.94
CA ARG A 17 40.78 -11.74 31.15
C ARG A 17 39.36 -11.30 30.79
N SER A 18 38.44 -11.86 31.55
CA SER A 18 36.99 -11.74 31.60
C SER A 18 36.50 -10.37 32.09
N GLY A 19 35.36 -9.93 31.57
CA GLY A 19 34.56 -8.81 32.07
C GLY A 19 33.30 -8.62 31.20
N GLU A 20 32.16 -8.49 31.84
CA GLU A 20 30.80 -8.76 31.36
C GLU A 20 30.08 -7.56 30.67
N VAL A 21 28.99 -7.92 29.96
CA VAL A 21 27.81 -7.16 29.49
C VAL A 21 27.97 -6.15 28.34
N ALA A 22 27.42 -6.51 27.17
CA ALA A 22 26.91 -5.55 26.20
C ALA A 22 25.63 -6.07 25.55
N GLU A 23 24.51 -5.37 25.77
CA GLU A 23 23.27 -5.49 25.00
C GLU A 23 23.57 -5.34 23.51
N GLN A 24 23.14 -6.28 22.67
CA GLN A 24 23.13 -6.13 21.22
C GLN A 24 21.74 -6.42 20.69
N GLY A 25 21.01 -5.32 20.47
CA GLY A 25 19.84 -5.26 19.61
C GLY A 25 20.20 -5.65 18.18
N SER A 26 19.30 -6.40 17.57
CA SER A 26 19.40 -6.96 16.22
C SER A 26 19.50 -5.86 15.16
N LYS A 27 20.67 -5.80 14.54
CA LYS A 27 20.97 -4.96 13.37
C LYS A 27 20.33 -5.57 12.12
N TRP A 28 19.15 -5.06 11.76
CA TRP A 28 18.51 -5.34 10.48
C TRP A 28 19.35 -4.74 9.34
N ILE A 29 19.94 -5.59 8.51
CA ILE A 29 20.56 -5.18 7.25
C ILE A 29 19.42 -4.85 6.29
N ARG A 30 19.13 -3.55 6.14
CA ARG A 30 18.27 -3.04 5.07
C ARG A 30 19.05 -3.12 3.77
N HIS A 31 18.59 -3.96 2.84
CA HIS A 31 18.94 -3.79 1.43
C HIS A 31 18.41 -2.43 0.98
N SER A 32 19.30 -1.46 0.78
CA SER A 32 18.95 -0.22 0.11
C SER A 32 18.67 -0.57 -1.35
N THR A 33 17.39 -0.56 -1.72
CA THR A 33 17.01 -0.35 -3.11
C THR A 33 17.74 0.90 -3.57
N ARG A 34 18.68 0.75 -4.51
CA ARG A 34 19.34 1.88 -5.16
C ARG A 34 18.21 2.69 -5.79
N GLN A 35 17.89 3.84 -5.21
CA GLN A 35 17.01 4.80 -5.86
C GLN A 35 17.68 5.13 -7.19
N HIS A 36 17.08 4.68 -8.28
CA HIS A 36 17.26 5.35 -9.56
C HIS A 36 16.60 6.72 -9.40
N SER A 37 17.32 7.64 -8.76
CA SER A 37 17.14 9.05 -9.03
C SER A 37 17.40 9.20 -10.53
N SER A 38 16.32 9.47 -11.28
CA SER A 38 16.46 10.20 -12.52
C SER A 38 17.41 11.37 -12.23
N PRO A 39 18.43 11.62 -13.08
CA PRO A 39 19.34 12.74 -12.85
C PRO A 39 18.48 13.97 -12.69
N GLU A 40 18.50 14.56 -11.49
CA GLU A 40 17.75 15.76 -11.16
C GLU A 40 18.08 16.78 -12.25
N LYS A 41 17.07 17.13 -13.05
CA LYS A 41 17.28 17.95 -14.25
C LYS A 41 17.82 19.30 -13.79
N ASP A 42 19.06 19.59 -14.14
CA ASP A 42 19.70 20.85 -13.79
C ASP A 42 19.09 21.96 -14.65
N TYR A 43 18.00 22.56 -14.17
CA TYR A 43 17.22 23.57 -14.88
C TYR A 43 18.04 24.82 -15.24
N TYR A 44 19.09 25.11 -14.48
CA TYR A 44 20.05 26.18 -14.77
C TYR A 44 20.89 25.87 -16.00
N LYS A 45 21.35 24.61 -16.13
CA LYS A 45 22.06 24.16 -17.34
C LYS A 45 21.18 24.16 -18.58
N ILE A 46 19.88 23.82 -18.43
CA ILE A 46 18.91 23.85 -19.53
C ILE A 46 18.69 25.28 -20.04
N LEU A 47 18.60 26.25 -19.13
CA LEU A 47 18.44 27.66 -19.45
C LEU A 47 19.76 28.35 -19.83
N GLY A 48 20.91 27.71 -19.58
CA GLY A 48 22.23 28.28 -19.86
C GLY A 48 22.61 29.45 -18.95
N VAL A 49 22.11 29.45 -17.71
CA VAL A 49 22.34 30.50 -16.71
C VAL A 49 23.03 29.92 -15.47
N PRO A 50 23.83 30.71 -14.72
CA PRO A 50 24.43 30.22 -13.49
C PRO A 50 23.39 30.08 -12.36
N LYS A 51 23.73 29.34 -11.29
CA LYS A 51 22.78 29.04 -10.20
C LYS A 51 22.34 30.26 -9.38
N ASP A 52 23.17 31.28 -9.37
CA ASP A 52 22.95 32.58 -8.73
C ASP A 52 22.24 33.60 -9.65
N ALA A 53 21.86 33.20 -10.87
CA ALA A 53 21.23 34.10 -11.83
C ALA A 53 19.95 34.75 -11.29
N SER A 54 19.83 36.06 -11.51
CA SER A 54 18.64 36.84 -11.16
C SER A 54 17.43 36.43 -12.01
N GLN A 55 16.21 36.74 -11.53
CA GLN A 55 14.98 36.46 -12.28
C GLN A 55 14.96 37.15 -13.66
N GLU A 56 15.58 38.33 -13.78
CA GLU A 56 15.69 39.05 -15.06
C GLU A 56 16.61 38.33 -16.05
N GLU A 57 17.72 37.75 -15.58
CA GLU A 57 18.66 36.99 -16.41
C GLU A 57 18.04 35.69 -16.90
N ILE A 58 17.29 35.00 -16.04
CA ILE A 58 16.53 33.79 -16.40
C ILE A 58 15.48 34.10 -17.46
N LYS A 59 14.76 35.22 -17.30
CA LYS A 59 13.77 35.68 -18.27
C LYS A 59 14.41 36.03 -19.62
N LYS A 60 15.55 36.70 -19.60
CA LYS A 60 16.29 37.02 -20.82
C LYS A 60 16.79 35.76 -21.53
N ALA A 61 17.32 34.79 -20.79
CA ALA A 61 17.76 33.51 -21.32
C ALA A 61 16.58 32.72 -21.92
N PHE A 62 15.45 32.62 -21.22
CA PHE A 62 14.24 31.98 -21.71
C PHE A 62 13.74 32.62 -23.00
N HIS A 63 13.64 33.95 -23.08
CA HIS A 63 13.20 34.64 -24.30
C HIS A 63 14.14 34.36 -25.49
N SER A 64 15.45 34.27 -25.26
CA SER A 64 16.42 33.96 -26.31
C SER A 64 16.28 32.53 -26.84
N LEU A 65 16.07 31.57 -25.92
CA LEU A 65 15.93 30.14 -26.25
C LEU A 65 14.55 29.84 -26.85
N ALA A 66 13.49 30.46 -26.35
CA ALA A 66 12.14 30.32 -26.86
C ALA A 66 12.04 30.82 -28.31
N LYS A 67 12.71 31.93 -28.65
CA LYS A 67 12.80 32.42 -30.03
C LYS A 67 13.57 31.46 -30.95
N LYS A 68 14.61 30.80 -30.43
CA LYS A 68 15.44 29.85 -31.18
C LYS A 68 14.74 28.51 -31.44
N TYR A 69 14.02 28.00 -30.45
CA TYR A 69 13.36 26.69 -30.49
C TYR A 69 11.84 26.78 -30.70
N HIS A 70 11.33 27.94 -31.15
CA HIS A 70 9.90 28.13 -31.37
C HIS A 70 9.36 27.11 -32.38
N PRO A 71 8.18 26.49 -32.14
CA PRO A 71 7.58 25.52 -33.05
C PRO A 71 7.33 26.06 -34.46
N ASP A 72 6.99 27.35 -34.59
CA ASP A 72 6.77 27.98 -35.90
C ASP A 72 8.05 28.17 -36.72
N THR A 73 9.18 28.44 -36.07
CA THR A 73 10.47 28.57 -36.78
C THR A 73 11.12 27.21 -37.04
N ASN A 74 10.66 26.15 -36.35
CA ASN A 74 11.22 24.80 -36.41
C ASN A 74 10.16 23.73 -36.73
N ARG A 75 9.31 23.99 -37.73
CA ARG A 75 8.22 23.09 -38.13
C ARG A 75 8.77 21.71 -38.56
N GLY A 76 8.22 20.65 -37.98
CA GLY A 76 8.57 19.26 -38.30
C GLY A 76 9.77 18.68 -37.53
N ASN A 77 10.46 19.46 -36.70
CA ASN A 77 11.58 18.98 -35.90
C ASN A 77 11.12 18.55 -34.49
N THR A 78 10.97 17.24 -34.29
CA THR A 78 10.54 16.65 -33.01
C THR A 78 11.55 16.86 -31.87
N ALA A 79 12.84 17.02 -32.19
CA ALA A 79 13.87 17.32 -31.21
C ALA A 79 13.76 18.77 -30.69
N ALA A 80 13.54 19.75 -31.60
CA ALA A 80 13.32 21.14 -31.20
C ALA A 80 12.07 21.30 -30.32
N LYS A 81 11.01 20.53 -30.59
CA LYS A 81 9.79 20.48 -29.75
C LYS A 81 10.09 19.98 -28.33
N ARG A 82 10.89 18.91 -28.20
CA ARG A 82 11.32 18.38 -26.89
C ARG A 82 12.19 19.38 -26.12
N THR A 83 13.17 19.97 -26.80
CA THR A 83 14.06 20.98 -26.18
C THR A 83 13.27 22.22 -25.74
N PHE A 84 12.28 22.67 -26.53
CA PHE A 84 11.40 23.78 -26.16
C PHE A 84 10.58 23.47 -24.90
N GLN A 85 10.08 22.23 -24.79
CA GLN A 85 9.35 21.79 -23.59
C GLN A 85 10.25 21.79 -22.35
N GLU A 86 11.48 21.29 -22.48
CA GLU A 86 12.46 21.32 -21.38
C GLU A 86 12.83 22.75 -20.95
N ILE A 87 12.98 23.68 -21.90
CA ILE A 87 13.24 25.10 -21.61
C ILE A 87 12.07 25.74 -20.86
N ARG A 88 10.82 25.41 -21.23
CA ARG A 88 9.61 25.89 -20.55
C ARG A 88 9.55 25.36 -19.11
N ASP A 89 9.71 24.05 -18.94
CA ASP A 89 9.63 23.41 -17.64
C ASP A 89 10.74 23.96 -16.70
N ALA A 90 11.93 24.25 -17.25
CA ALA A 90 13.02 24.91 -16.53
C ALA A 90 12.69 26.35 -16.12
N TYR A 91 12.03 27.11 -16.98
CA TYR A 91 11.63 28.49 -16.69
C TYR A 91 10.53 28.56 -15.62
N GLU A 92 9.51 27.71 -15.73
CA GLU A 92 8.39 27.63 -14.77
C GLU A 92 8.87 27.25 -13.37
N ALA A 93 9.74 26.23 -13.26
CA ALA A 93 10.30 25.80 -11.99
C ALA A 93 11.12 26.90 -11.28
N ASN A 94 11.78 27.78 -12.03
CA ASN A 94 12.63 28.84 -11.49
C ASN A 94 11.89 30.16 -11.21
N ILE A 95 10.79 30.46 -11.89
CA ILE A 95 10.00 31.69 -11.67
C ILE A 95 8.89 31.53 -10.64
N ALA A 96 8.36 30.32 -10.46
CA ALA A 96 7.33 30.06 -9.45
C ALA A 96 7.84 30.24 -8.00
N ARG A 97 9.13 30.53 -7.79
CA ARG A 97 9.77 30.61 -6.48
C ARG A 97 10.46 31.97 -6.27
N PRO A 98 10.17 32.70 -5.18
CA PRO A 98 10.97 33.84 -4.74
C PRO A 98 12.43 33.43 -4.49
N PHE A 99 13.36 34.38 -4.55
CA PHE A 99 14.80 34.16 -4.33
C PHE A 99 15.12 33.39 -3.04
N GLU A 100 14.37 33.63 -1.95
CA GLU A 100 14.54 32.92 -0.67
C GLU A 100 14.15 31.43 -0.73
N GLU A 101 13.05 31.06 -1.41
CA GLU A 101 12.61 29.66 -1.55
C GLU A 101 13.51 28.86 -2.49
N ARG A 102 14.11 29.53 -3.48
CA ARG A 102 15.11 28.93 -4.37
C ARG A 102 16.36 28.50 -3.61
N ALA A 103 16.85 29.37 -2.72
CA ALA A 103 18.01 29.09 -1.87
C ALA A 103 17.74 28.02 -0.80
N LEU A 104 16.48 27.80 -0.40
CA LEU A 104 16.06 26.73 0.51
C LEU A 104 15.94 25.39 -0.21
N PHE A 105 15.49 25.37 -1.47
CA PHE A 105 15.45 24.17 -2.29
C PHE A 105 16.85 23.69 -2.69
N ASP A 106 17.73 24.62 -3.08
CA ASP A 106 19.13 24.32 -3.41
C ASP A 106 19.93 23.87 -2.17
N ARG A 107 19.50 24.24 -0.96
CA ARG A 107 20.05 23.73 0.32
C ARG A 107 19.30 22.51 0.90
N GLY A 108 18.14 22.15 0.34
CA GLY A 108 17.15 21.28 0.97
C GLY A 108 17.00 19.88 0.38
N SER A 109 17.91 19.46 -0.51
CA SER A 109 17.95 18.07 -1.02
C SER A 109 18.41 17.04 0.04
N GLU A 110 18.70 17.48 1.27
CA GLU A 110 19.10 16.60 2.39
C GLU A 110 18.28 16.79 3.68
N THR A 111 16.98 17.09 3.65
CA THR A 111 16.17 16.98 4.88
C THR A 111 14.71 16.59 4.65
N ASN A 112 14.43 15.32 4.96
CA ASN A 112 13.19 14.74 5.50
C ASN A 112 11.82 15.33 5.09
N SER A 113 11.13 14.54 4.28
CA SER A 113 9.68 14.51 4.11
C SER A 113 8.97 14.12 5.42
N THR A 114 8.45 15.08 6.18
CA THR A 114 7.36 14.82 7.14
C THR A 114 6.49 16.06 7.35
N LYS A 115 5.23 15.95 6.89
CA LYS A 115 3.96 16.53 7.41
C LYS A 115 3.80 18.05 7.57
N SER A 116 2.78 18.57 6.89
CA SER A 116 1.66 19.41 7.40
C SER A 116 0.73 19.64 6.18
N GLY A 117 -0.58 19.39 6.14
CA GLY A 117 -1.61 19.34 7.18
C GLY A 117 -2.25 20.72 7.33
N MET A 118 -3.18 21.12 6.45
CA MET A 118 -4.15 22.21 6.70
C MET A 118 -5.46 22.00 5.94
N ASP A 119 -6.53 22.25 6.68
CA ASP A 119 -7.96 22.08 6.42
C ASP A 119 -8.52 23.02 5.34
N PHE A 120 -9.56 22.56 4.62
CA PHE A 120 -10.34 23.37 3.68
C PHE A 120 -11.80 23.45 4.16
N ASP A 121 -12.16 24.59 4.73
CA ASP A 121 -13.55 24.95 5.09
C ASP A 121 -14.11 25.96 4.07
N GLY A 122 -15.41 25.85 3.77
CA GLY A 122 -16.02 26.33 2.52
C GLY A 122 -16.39 27.82 2.44
N ALA A 123 -16.46 28.34 1.21
CA ALA A 123 -17.43 29.33 0.73
C ALA A 123 -17.19 29.59 -0.78
N TYR A 124 -18.08 29.10 -1.65
CA TYR A 124 -18.08 29.44 -3.08
C TYR A 124 -18.85 30.75 -3.29
N GLN A 125 -18.16 31.81 -3.71
CA GLN A 125 -18.76 33.08 -4.08
C GLN A 125 -18.40 33.44 -5.53
N ASP A 126 -19.43 33.60 -6.36
CA ASP A 126 -19.35 33.83 -7.81
C ASP A 126 -18.62 35.16 -8.15
N PRO A 127 -17.56 35.16 -9.00
CA PRO A 127 -16.75 36.34 -9.30
C PRO A 127 -17.39 37.37 -10.25
N PHE A 128 -18.61 37.14 -10.76
CA PHE A 128 -19.16 37.95 -11.86
C PHE A 128 -20.06 39.14 -11.48
N SER A 129 -20.25 39.46 -10.19
CA SER A 129 -21.22 40.47 -9.75
C SER A 129 -20.77 41.95 -9.82
N GLY A 130 -19.59 42.27 -10.36
CA GLY A 130 -18.98 43.61 -10.19
C GLY A 130 -18.81 44.51 -11.42
N PHE A 131 -19.07 44.08 -12.66
CA PHE A 131 -18.65 44.83 -13.86
C PHE A 131 -19.72 45.79 -14.41
N HIS A 132 -20.07 46.84 -13.66
CA HIS A 132 -20.73 48.03 -14.22
C HIS A 132 -20.34 49.31 -13.46
N LYS A 133 -19.33 50.05 -13.95
CA LYS A 133 -19.30 51.52 -13.99
C LYS A 133 -18.09 52.05 -14.76
N GLN A 134 -18.33 53.17 -15.45
CA GLN A 134 -17.51 53.79 -16.48
C GLN A 134 -16.27 54.51 -15.92
N GLY A 135 -15.19 54.55 -16.72
CA GLY A 135 -14.26 55.68 -16.73
C GLY A 135 -12.86 55.49 -16.11
N HIS A 136 -12.21 54.34 -16.25
CA HIS A 136 -10.84 54.14 -15.73
C HIS A 136 -9.88 53.46 -16.72
N ASN A 137 -8.60 53.84 -16.61
CA ASN A 137 -7.51 53.57 -17.57
C ASN A 137 -7.09 52.07 -17.54
N PRO A 138 -7.30 51.28 -18.62
CA PRO A 138 -7.15 49.81 -18.59
C PRO A 138 -5.75 49.30 -18.27
N PHE A 139 -4.73 50.14 -18.48
CA PHE A 139 -3.33 49.81 -18.24
C PHE A 139 -2.94 49.95 -16.76
N ALA A 140 -3.55 50.88 -16.00
CA ALA A 140 -3.20 51.11 -14.60
C ALA A 140 -3.82 50.06 -13.65
N GLU A 141 -5.01 49.54 -13.98
CA GLU A 141 -5.65 48.44 -13.24
C GLU A 141 -4.91 47.11 -13.44
N PHE A 142 -4.36 46.87 -14.64
CA PHE A 142 -3.56 45.69 -14.98
C PHE A 142 -2.27 45.56 -14.16
N TYR A 143 -1.65 46.69 -13.78
CA TYR A 143 -0.45 46.71 -12.95
C TYR A 143 -0.74 46.61 -11.45
N ARG A 144 -1.92 47.04 -10.98
CA ARG A 144 -2.23 47.05 -9.54
C ARG A 144 -2.76 45.71 -9.01
N GLN A 145 -3.33 44.87 -9.87
CA GLN A 145 -3.96 43.61 -9.46
C GLN A 145 -3.08 42.36 -9.66
N ASN A 146 -1.90 42.50 -10.29
CA ASN A 146 -1.03 41.38 -10.69
C ASN A 146 0.25 41.25 -9.83
N ASN A 147 0.09 41.12 -8.52
CA ASN A 147 1.11 40.50 -7.65
C ASN A 147 0.74 39.02 -7.41
N GLY A 148 0.66 38.23 -8.50
CA GLY A 148 0.29 36.82 -8.48
C GLY A 148 0.34 36.19 -9.89
N PRO A 149 0.53 34.86 -10.00
CA PRO A 149 1.25 34.20 -11.09
C PRO A 149 0.49 34.19 -12.42
N PHE A 150 1.25 34.50 -13.47
CA PHE A 150 0.86 34.57 -14.88
C PHE A 150 0.53 33.18 -15.49
N SER A 151 -0.40 32.39 -14.93
CA SER A 151 -0.59 30.98 -15.37
C SER A 151 -1.96 30.57 -15.90
N SER A 152 -3.07 31.30 -15.67
CA SER A 152 -4.38 30.77 -16.06
C SER A 152 -4.86 31.16 -17.47
N LYS A 153 -4.53 32.36 -17.95
CA LYS A 153 -5.03 32.85 -19.26
C LYS A 153 -4.14 32.48 -20.44
N PHE A 154 -2.83 32.32 -20.22
CA PHE A 154 -1.92 31.82 -21.26
C PHE A 154 -2.12 30.31 -21.49
N TYR A 155 -2.40 29.55 -20.43
CA TYR A 155 -2.71 28.12 -20.51
C TYR A 155 -3.96 27.85 -21.37
N LYS A 156 -5.02 28.66 -21.21
CA LYS A 156 -6.30 28.48 -21.92
C LYS A 156 -6.24 28.78 -23.43
N ILE A 157 -5.34 29.66 -23.86
CA ILE A 157 -5.17 30.04 -25.27
C ILE A 157 -4.17 29.11 -25.97
N PHE A 158 -3.17 28.58 -25.24
CA PHE A 158 -2.21 27.62 -25.79
C PHE A 158 -2.74 26.18 -25.80
N SER A 159 -3.64 25.81 -24.89
CA SER A 159 -4.34 24.51 -24.93
C SER A 159 -5.23 24.39 -26.17
N GLU A 160 -5.92 25.46 -26.56
CA GLU A 160 -6.82 25.48 -27.73
C GLU A 160 -6.09 25.31 -29.08
N VAL A 161 -4.78 25.59 -29.14
CA VAL A 161 -3.94 25.45 -30.35
C VAL A 161 -3.19 24.12 -30.41
N PHE A 162 -2.96 23.45 -29.26
CA PHE A 162 -2.20 22.20 -29.16
C PHE A 162 -3.00 20.97 -28.73
N GLU A 163 -4.29 21.09 -28.38
CA GLU A 163 -5.20 19.96 -28.12
C GLU A 163 -5.91 19.50 -29.40
N HIS A 164 -5.26 18.66 -30.19
CA HIS A 164 -5.97 17.55 -30.85
C HIS A 164 -5.31 16.30 -30.29
N ASP A 165 -6.11 15.45 -29.66
CA ASP A 165 -5.74 14.22 -28.92
C ASP A 165 -5.47 14.41 -27.42
N ILE A 166 -6.41 15.06 -26.69
CA ILE A 166 -6.79 14.46 -25.41
C ILE A 166 -7.65 13.25 -25.79
N ASP A 167 -7.09 12.06 -25.68
CA ASP A 167 -7.85 10.82 -25.83
C ASP A 167 -8.99 10.89 -24.80
N ALA A 168 -10.20 11.19 -25.29
CA ALA A 168 -11.37 11.18 -24.44
C ALA A 168 -11.53 9.72 -23.98
N HIS A 169 -11.40 9.46 -22.69
CA HIS A 169 -11.69 8.15 -22.11
C HIS A 169 -13.14 8.10 -21.64
N ALA A 170 -13.78 6.96 -21.82
CA ALA A 170 -15.05 6.67 -21.19
C ALA A 170 -14.85 6.43 -19.69
N ASP A 171 -15.92 6.61 -18.92
CA ASP A 171 -15.88 6.47 -17.47
C ASP A 171 -15.44 5.05 -17.05
N ASP A 172 -14.69 5.00 -15.96
CA ASP A 172 -14.29 3.73 -15.33
C ASP A 172 -15.47 3.09 -14.59
N ILE A 173 -15.41 1.77 -14.41
CA ILE A 173 -16.41 1.00 -13.66
C ILE A 173 -15.75 0.36 -12.46
N GLU A 174 -16.41 0.43 -11.31
CA GLU A 174 -16.01 -0.29 -10.10
C GLU A 174 -17.06 -1.35 -9.75
N VAL A 175 -16.63 -2.60 -9.52
CA VAL A 175 -17.51 -3.72 -9.17
C VAL A 175 -16.95 -4.43 -7.96
N GLU A 176 -17.84 -4.82 -7.05
CA GLU A 176 -17.49 -5.63 -5.90
C GLU A 176 -17.77 -7.11 -6.16
N VAL A 177 -16.79 -7.97 -5.90
CA VAL A 177 -16.91 -9.42 -6.08
C VAL A 177 -16.65 -10.12 -4.77
N ASN A 178 -17.68 -10.80 -4.27
CA ASN A 178 -17.58 -11.67 -3.11
C ASN A 178 -16.90 -12.99 -3.49
N LEU A 179 -15.86 -13.37 -2.75
CA LEU A 179 -15.12 -14.61 -2.88
C LEU A 179 -15.27 -15.46 -1.63
N SER A 180 -15.25 -16.78 -1.79
CA SER A 180 -15.09 -17.67 -0.65
C SER A 180 -13.64 -17.61 -0.16
N PHE A 181 -13.42 -17.86 1.13
CA PHE A 181 -12.07 -17.94 1.70
C PHE A 181 -11.18 -18.91 0.92
N ARG A 182 -11.70 -20.09 0.57
CA ARG A 182 -10.95 -21.11 -0.19
C ARG A 182 -10.55 -20.63 -1.58
N ASP A 183 -11.43 -19.92 -2.28
CA ASP A 183 -11.13 -19.38 -3.62
C ASP A 183 -10.07 -18.28 -3.53
N ALA A 184 -10.14 -17.42 -2.52
CA ALA A 184 -9.13 -16.40 -2.26
C ALA A 184 -7.75 -17.01 -1.95
N VAL A 185 -7.72 -18.10 -1.19
CA VAL A 185 -6.49 -18.84 -0.87
C VAL A 185 -5.87 -19.50 -2.08
N LYS A 186 -6.65 -20.27 -2.87
CA LYS A 186 -6.11 -21.09 -3.97
C LYS A 186 -5.98 -20.33 -5.29
N GLY A 187 -6.66 -19.19 -5.41
CA GLY A 187 -6.87 -18.52 -6.68
C GLY A 187 -7.96 -19.22 -7.50
N CYS A 188 -8.67 -18.46 -8.30
CA CYS A 188 -9.72 -18.99 -9.16
C CYS A 188 -9.88 -18.14 -10.42
N MET A 189 -10.49 -18.71 -11.45
CA MET A 189 -10.96 -17.96 -12.60
C MET A 189 -12.46 -17.69 -12.40
N LYS A 190 -12.84 -16.41 -12.39
CA LYS A 190 -14.22 -16.01 -12.15
C LYS A 190 -14.72 -15.14 -13.29
N GLN A 191 -15.93 -15.43 -13.76
CA GLN A 191 -16.63 -14.57 -14.70
C GLN A 191 -17.39 -13.51 -13.91
N VAL A 192 -17.05 -12.25 -14.15
CA VAL A 192 -17.69 -11.08 -13.53
C VAL A 192 -18.63 -10.47 -14.56
N SER A 193 -19.89 -10.28 -14.18
CA SER A 193 -20.91 -9.63 -15.01
C SER A 193 -21.32 -8.31 -14.36
N PHE A 194 -21.44 -7.27 -15.17
CA PHE A 194 -21.81 -5.93 -14.69
C PHE A 194 -22.53 -5.15 -15.79
N SER A 195 -23.33 -4.17 -15.38
CA SER A 195 -24.00 -3.25 -16.29
C SER A 195 -22.99 -2.21 -16.77
N ALA A 196 -22.85 -2.07 -18.08
CA ALA A 196 -21.94 -1.14 -18.72
C ALA A 196 -22.57 -0.54 -19.98
N LYS A 197 -21.93 0.52 -20.48
CA LYS A 197 -22.21 1.03 -21.83
C LYS A 197 -21.40 0.20 -22.81
N ASN A 198 -22.08 -0.53 -23.68
CA ASN A 198 -21.47 -1.33 -24.72
C ASN A 198 -21.49 -0.56 -26.04
N LEU A 199 -20.58 -0.92 -26.95
CA LEU A 199 -20.63 -0.43 -28.33
C LEU A 199 -21.96 -0.83 -28.96
N CYS A 200 -22.56 0.11 -29.70
CA CYS A 200 -23.79 -0.17 -30.41
C CYS A 200 -23.51 -1.05 -31.63
N ASP A 201 -24.00 -2.29 -31.62
CA ASP A 201 -23.84 -3.26 -32.71
C ASP A 201 -24.32 -2.75 -34.08
N SER A 202 -25.37 -1.92 -34.11
CA SER A 202 -25.91 -1.38 -35.36
C SER A 202 -24.99 -0.38 -36.06
N CYS A 203 -24.06 0.27 -35.33
CA CYS A 203 -23.21 1.33 -35.88
C CYS A 203 -21.73 1.20 -35.56
N ASP A 204 -21.32 0.14 -34.86
CA ASP A 204 -19.95 -0.11 -34.38
C ASP A 204 -19.35 1.09 -33.63
N GLY A 205 -20.13 1.74 -32.77
CA GLY A 205 -19.62 2.89 -31.99
C GLY A 205 -19.58 4.25 -32.72
N ARG A 206 -19.86 4.29 -34.03
CA ARG A 206 -19.78 5.54 -34.83
C ARG A 206 -20.91 6.53 -34.51
N GLY A 207 -22.05 6.05 -34.01
CA GLY A 207 -23.25 6.86 -33.79
C GLY A 207 -24.06 7.12 -35.07
N TYR A 208 -23.62 6.63 -36.22
CA TYR A 208 -24.32 6.69 -37.51
C TYR A 208 -24.06 5.40 -38.30
N LEU A 209 -24.99 5.05 -39.20
CA LEU A 209 -24.86 3.85 -40.03
C LEU A 209 -23.70 4.01 -41.02
N ALA A 210 -23.02 2.91 -41.36
CA ALA A 210 -21.86 2.95 -42.28
C ALA A 210 -22.20 3.55 -43.66
N ASN A 211 -23.47 3.46 -44.09
CA ASN A 211 -23.98 4.02 -45.34
C ASN A 211 -24.53 5.45 -45.22
N ALA A 212 -24.33 6.11 -44.09
CA ALA A 212 -24.87 7.45 -43.86
C ALA A 212 -24.29 8.45 -44.87
N LYS A 213 -25.16 9.28 -45.45
CA LYS A 213 -24.75 10.26 -46.46
C LYS A 213 -23.98 11.41 -45.80
N MET A 214 -22.77 11.65 -46.30
CA MET A 214 -21.95 12.78 -45.88
C MET A 214 -22.28 14.01 -46.71
N TYR A 215 -22.65 15.11 -46.07
CA TYR A 215 -22.90 16.40 -46.71
C TYR A 215 -21.75 17.37 -46.44
N VAL A 216 -21.44 18.24 -47.39
CA VAL A 216 -20.45 19.31 -47.17
C VAL A 216 -20.96 20.22 -46.05
N CYS A 217 -20.10 20.50 -45.07
CA CYS A 217 -20.48 21.34 -43.93
C CYS A 217 -20.87 22.75 -44.44
N PRO A 218 -22.07 23.25 -44.15
CA PRO A 218 -22.50 24.57 -44.63
C PRO A 218 -21.70 25.71 -43.99
N SER A 219 -21.24 25.53 -42.74
CA SER A 219 -20.55 26.55 -41.96
C SER A 219 -19.12 26.84 -42.46
N CYS A 220 -18.37 25.81 -42.87
CA CYS A 220 -16.99 25.96 -43.39
C CYS A 220 -16.86 25.64 -44.87
N ARG A 221 -17.95 25.27 -45.55
CA ARG A 221 -17.98 24.88 -46.97
C ARG A 221 -16.94 23.81 -47.34
N GLY A 222 -16.68 22.87 -46.45
CA GLY A 222 -15.69 21.80 -46.66
C GLY A 222 -14.27 22.11 -46.19
N ALA A 223 -13.98 23.35 -45.77
CA ALA A 223 -12.64 23.75 -45.36
C ALA A 223 -12.22 23.23 -43.97
N GLY A 224 -13.17 22.77 -43.14
CA GLY A 224 -12.92 22.29 -41.77
C GLY A 224 -12.56 23.40 -40.76
N ARG A 225 -12.25 24.60 -41.23
CA ARG A 225 -11.92 25.78 -40.41
C ARG A 225 -12.77 26.98 -40.83
N VAL A 226 -13.02 27.88 -39.89
CA VAL A 226 -13.69 29.16 -40.14
C VAL A 226 -12.69 30.27 -39.85
N THR A 227 -12.48 31.16 -40.80
CA THR A 227 -11.55 32.30 -40.67
C THR A 227 -12.35 33.57 -40.54
N ILE A 228 -12.17 34.28 -39.43
CA ILE A 228 -12.69 35.62 -39.16
C ILE A 228 -11.46 36.47 -38.84
N HIS A 229 -10.91 37.16 -39.84
CA HIS A 229 -9.63 37.84 -39.71
C HIS A 229 -9.59 38.78 -38.48
N PRO A 230 -8.51 38.72 -37.66
CA PRO A 230 -7.25 37.96 -37.86
C PRO A 230 -7.26 36.51 -37.34
N PHE A 231 -8.38 35.97 -36.86
CA PHE A 231 -8.47 34.69 -36.17
C PHE A 231 -8.98 33.54 -37.07
N THR A 232 -8.37 32.36 -36.96
CA THR A 232 -8.84 31.13 -37.60
C THR A 232 -9.10 30.09 -36.51
N SER A 233 -10.31 29.55 -36.48
CA SER A 233 -10.69 28.48 -35.55
C SER A 233 -11.19 27.25 -36.31
N ILE A 234 -11.19 26.10 -35.65
CA ILE A 234 -11.78 24.88 -36.21
C ILE A 234 -13.29 25.07 -36.31
N CYS A 235 -13.88 24.61 -37.41
CA CYS A 235 -15.32 24.71 -37.59
C CYS A 235 -16.04 23.86 -36.55
N THR A 236 -16.72 24.48 -35.59
CA THR A 236 -17.45 23.80 -34.51
C THR A 236 -18.56 22.87 -35.03
N SER A 237 -19.21 23.22 -36.15
CA SER A 237 -20.29 22.41 -36.73
C SER A 237 -19.83 21.07 -37.32
N CYS A 238 -18.57 20.93 -37.74
CA CYS A 238 -18.03 19.68 -38.29
C CYS A 238 -16.79 19.20 -37.56
N ARG A 239 -16.40 19.85 -36.45
CA ARG A 239 -15.20 19.56 -35.66
C ARG A 239 -13.94 19.33 -36.51
N GLY A 240 -13.77 20.12 -37.58
CA GLY A 240 -12.59 20.01 -38.46
C GLY A 240 -12.73 19.07 -39.66
N PHE A 241 -13.74 18.19 -39.69
CA PHE A 241 -13.89 17.18 -40.74
C PHE A 241 -14.35 17.74 -42.11
N GLY A 242 -14.88 18.97 -42.16
CA GLY A 242 -15.38 19.60 -43.39
C GLY A 242 -16.69 18.99 -43.94
N LYS A 243 -17.10 17.84 -43.42
CA LYS A 243 -18.33 17.13 -43.75
C LYS A 243 -19.17 16.91 -42.50
N VAL A 244 -20.49 16.87 -42.67
CA VAL A 244 -21.47 16.59 -41.61
C VAL A 244 -22.35 15.43 -42.03
N ILE A 245 -22.66 14.56 -41.07
CA ILE A 245 -23.57 13.43 -41.27
C ILE A 245 -24.89 13.82 -40.62
N LYS A 246 -25.97 13.84 -41.40
CA LYS A 246 -27.31 14.18 -40.89
C LYS A 246 -28.03 12.97 -40.30
N ASP A 247 -27.74 11.79 -40.85
CA ASP A 247 -28.37 10.54 -40.42
C ASP A 247 -27.65 10.03 -39.17
N TYR A 248 -28.38 9.77 -38.10
CA TYR A 248 -27.86 9.17 -36.87
C TYR A 248 -28.41 7.75 -36.69
N CYS A 249 -27.68 6.93 -35.95
CA CYS A 249 -28.13 5.58 -35.64
C CYS A 249 -29.35 5.63 -34.72
N LEU A 250 -30.45 4.98 -35.12
CA LEU A 250 -31.70 4.97 -34.35
C LEU A 250 -31.60 4.16 -33.05
N THR A 251 -30.77 3.11 -33.03
CA THR A 251 -30.59 2.24 -31.87
C THR A 251 -29.93 2.98 -30.70
N CYS A 252 -28.81 3.68 -30.96
CA CYS A 252 -28.10 4.45 -29.94
C CYS A 252 -28.44 5.95 -29.94
N LYS A 253 -29.35 6.40 -30.82
CA LYS A 253 -29.74 7.81 -30.99
C LYS A 253 -28.55 8.76 -31.18
N GLY A 254 -27.51 8.31 -31.90
CA GLY A 254 -26.31 9.11 -32.16
C GLY A 254 -25.16 8.99 -31.16
N SER A 255 -25.34 8.34 -30.00
CA SER A 255 -24.30 8.25 -28.97
C SER A 255 -23.15 7.29 -29.31
N GLY A 256 -23.40 6.28 -30.16
CA GLY A 256 -22.48 5.17 -30.44
C GLY A 256 -22.49 4.05 -29.38
N VAL A 257 -23.18 4.24 -28.26
CA VAL A 257 -23.18 3.29 -27.14
C VAL A 257 -24.59 2.99 -26.64
N VAL A 258 -24.79 1.78 -26.11
CA VAL A 258 -26.07 1.30 -25.54
C VAL A 258 -25.82 0.63 -24.20
N ASP A 259 -26.75 0.75 -23.26
CA ASP A 259 -26.64 0.07 -21.96
C ASP A 259 -26.86 -1.44 -22.12
N GLY A 260 -26.03 -2.25 -21.48
CA GLY A 260 -26.15 -3.70 -21.49
C GLY A 260 -25.21 -4.39 -20.50
N MET A 261 -25.37 -5.70 -20.35
CA MET A 261 -24.49 -6.51 -19.51
C MET A 261 -23.19 -6.83 -20.26
N LYS A 262 -22.05 -6.64 -19.59
CA LYS A 262 -20.72 -7.05 -20.05
C LYS A 262 -20.21 -8.17 -19.17
N TYR A 263 -19.48 -9.11 -19.76
CA TYR A 263 -18.90 -10.27 -19.08
C TYR A 263 -17.39 -10.25 -19.25
N VAL A 264 -16.66 -10.35 -18.16
CA VAL A 264 -15.19 -10.37 -18.17
C VAL A 264 -14.73 -11.57 -17.35
N ASN A 265 -13.89 -12.42 -17.95
CA ASN A 265 -13.25 -13.51 -17.24
C ASN A 265 -11.95 -12.99 -16.63
N VAL A 266 -11.86 -13.03 -15.30
CA VAL A 266 -10.69 -12.53 -14.57
C VAL A 266 -10.05 -13.66 -13.80
N THR A 267 -8.73 -13.76 -13.90
CA THR A 267 -7.92 -14.68 -13.12
C THR A 267 -7.52 -14.01 -11.82
N ILE A 268 -8.02 -14.55 -10.71
CA ILE A 268 -7.76 -14.06 -9.37
C ILE A 268 -6.58 -14.87 -8.82
N PRO A 269 -5.45 -14.23 -8.47
CA PRO A 269 -4.28 -14.94 -7.97
C PRO A 269 -4.55 -15.57 -6.59
N ALA A 270 -3.75 -16.58 -6.25
CA ALA A 270 -3.77 -17.19 -4.92
C ALA A 270 -3.25 -16.22 -3.85
N GLY A 271 -3.88 -16.21 -2.68
CA GLY A 271 -3.44 -15.41 -1.53
C GLY A 271 -3.97 -13.97 -1.50
N VAL A 272 -4.95 -13.61 -2.34
CA VAL A 272 -5.62 -12.29 -2.28
C VAL A 272 -6.31 -12.05 -0.95
N ASP A 273 -6.35 -10.80 -0.52
CA ASP A 273 -7.00 -10.35 0.71
C ASP A 273 -8.28 -9.54 0.41
N SER A 274 -9.09 -9.33 1.45
CA SER A 274 -10.28 -8.48 1.35
C SER A 274 -9.87 -7.02 1.17
N GLY A 275 -10.43 -6.35 0.17
CA GLY A 275 -10.08 -4.98 -0.21
C GLY A 275 -9.06 -4.90 -1.36
N ASP A 276 -8.44 -6.02 -1.75
CA ASP A 276 -7.58 -6.06 -2.95
C ASP A 276 -8.40 -5.67 -4.20
N THR A 277 -7.76 -4.91 -5.09
CA THR A 277 -8.40 -4.42 -6.32
C THR A 277 -7.67 -4.96 -7.55
N ILE A 278 -8.40 -5.62 -8.44
CA ILE A 278 -7.89 -6.05 -9.74
C ILE A 278 -8.26 -5.00 -10.79
N HIS A 279 -7.24 -4.49 -11.49
CA HIS A 279 -7.43 -3.57 -12.62
C HIS A 279 -7.47 -4.35 -13.94
N VAL A 280 -8.51 -4.11 -14.72
CA VAL A 280 -8.64 -4.63 -16.08
C VAL A 280 -8.80 -3.45 -17.02
N ALA A 281 -7.74 -3.15 -17.78
CA ALA A 281 -7.74 -2.07 -18.76
C ALA A 281 -8.80 -2.29 -19.85
N GLU A 282 -9.42 -1.19 -20.31
CA GLU A 282 -10.42 -1.16 -21.40
C GLU A 282 -11.69 -2.01 -21.18
N ALA A 283 -11.85 -2.57 -19.98
CA ALA A 283 -12.98 -3.41 -19.62
C ALA A 283 -14.17 -2.62 -19.02
N GLY A 284 -14.03 -1.32 -18.77
CA GLY A 284 -15.07 -0.43 -18.25
C GLY A 284 -16.13 -0.06 -19.30
N HIS A 285 -16.66 1.18 -19.21
CA HIS A 285 -17.60 1.69 -20.21
C HIS A 285 -16.92 1.75 -21.58
N SER A 286 -17.65 1.37 -22.63
CA SER A 286 -17.18 1.55 -24.00
C SER A 286 -17.28 3.02 -24.37
N GLY A 287 -16.27 3.54 -25.07
CA GLY A 287 -16.31 4.88 -25.64
C GLY A 287 -17.02 4.89 -26.99
N GLY A 288 -17.94 5.84 -27.19
CA GLY A 288 -18.51 6.13 -28.51
C GLY A 288 -17.64 7.12 -29.29
N GLN A 289 -17.90 7.32 -30.59
CA GLN A 289 -17.34 8.42 -31.41
C GLN A 289 -15.83 8.75 -31.19
N GLY A 290 -14.96 7.74 -31.22
CA GLY A 290 -13.51 7.95 -31.07
C GLY A 290 -13.03 8.15 -29.63
N THR A 291 -13.91 7.94 -28.65
CA THR A 291 -13.57 7.86 -27.22
C THR A 291 -12.98 6.48 -26.93
N LEU A 292 -11.89 6.42 -26.18
CA LEU A 292 -11.30 5.16 -25.73
C LEU A 292 -12.15 4.53 -24.61
N PRO A 293 -12.19 3.20 -24.49
CA PRO A 293 -12.87 2.55 -23.37
C PRO A 293 -12.26 2.90 -22.01
N GLY A 294 -13.10 2.93 -20.98
CA GLY A 294 -12.68 3.05 -19.58
C GLY A 294 -12.14 1.74 -19.03
N SER A 295 -11.61 1.77 -17.81
CA SER A 295 -11.11 0.61 -17.08
C SER A 295 -12.16 0.00 -16.15
N LEU A 296 -11.97 -1.28 -15.80
CA LEU A 296 -12.74 -1.96 -14.76
C LEU A 296 -11.84 -2.18 -13.54
N TYR A 297 -12.33 -1.74 -12.38
CA TYR A 297 -11.73 -2.01 -11.07
C TYR A 297 -12.61 -3.00 -10.31
N ILE A 298 -12.06 -4.15 -9.97
CA ILE A 298 -12.78 -5.20 -9.27
C ILE A 298 -12.27 -5.23 -7.84
N LYS A 299 -13.09 -4.75 -6.90
CA LYS A 299 -12.81 -4.85 -5.47
C LYS A 299 -13.22 -6.22 -4.96
N LEU A 300 -12.28 -6.93 -4.36
CA LEU A 300 -12.50 -8.26 -3.82
C LEU A 300 -12.96 -8.16 -2.37
N GLN A 301 -14.02 -8.90 -2.03
CA GLN A 301 -14.41 -9.13 -0.65
C GLN A 301 -14.31 -10.61 -0.34
N VAL A 302 -13.51 -10.96 0.67
CA VAL A 302 -13.33 -12.36 1.07
C VAL A 302 -14.29 -12.66 2.22
N ALA A 303 -15.16 -13.65 2.02
CA ALA A 303 -16.05 -14.13 3.07
C ALA A 303 -15.24 -14.78 4.21
N SER A 304 -15.67 -14.56 5.44
CA SER A 304 -15.07 -15.22 6.62
C SER A 304 -15.31 -16.73 6.59
N ASP A 305 -14.32 -17.49 7.08
CA ASP A 305 -14.40 -18.95 7.20
C ASP A 305 -14.58 -19.36 8.68
N PRO A 306 -15.41 -20.38 8.98
CA PRO A 306 -15.62 -20.81 10.36
C PRO A 306 -14.46 -21.61 10.95
N VAL A 307 -13.56 -22.15 10.13
CA VAL A 307 -12.42 -22.99 10.54
C VAL A 307 -11.12 -22.19 10.52
N PHE A 308 -10.93 -21.37 9.49
CA PHE A 308 -9.69 -20.64 9.26
C PHE A 308 -9.86 -19.15 9.51
N VAL A 309 -8.97 -18.58 10.33
CA VAL A 309 -8.86 -17.14 10.53
C VAL A 309 -7.52 -16.70 9.97
N ARG A 310 -7.54 -15.82 8.96
CA ARG A 310 -6.33 -15.29 8.35
C ARG A 310 -5.81 -14.09 9.14
N ASP A 311 -4.50 -14.08 9.39
CA ASP A 311 -3.75 -12.94 9.90
C ASP A 311 -2.53 -12.71 9.01
N GLY A 312 -2.65 -11.78 8.05
CA GLY A 312 -1.62 -11.57 7.04
C GLY A 312 -1.37 -12.80 6.16
N ALA A 313 -0.16 -13.37 6.25
CA ALA A 313 0.20 -14.62 5.56
C ALA A 313 -0.04 -15.87 6.43
N ASP A 314 -0.28 -15.68 7.73
CA ASP A 314 -0.44 -16.76 8.68
C ASP A 314 -1.92 -17.12 8.84
N ILE A 315 -2.16 -18.37 9.25
CA ILE A 315 -3.52 -18.90 9.43
C ILE A 315 -3.68 -19.45 10.83
N HIS A 316 -4.74 -19.04 11.50
CA HIS A 316 -5.12 -19.52 12.81
C HIS A 316 -6.28 -20.51 12.70
N VAL A 317 -6.15 -21.64 13.40
CA VAL A 317 -7.18 -22.67 13.50
C VAL A 317 -7.36 -23.07 14.95
N ASP A 318 -8.61 -23.08 15.40
CA ASP A 318 -8.99 -23.59 16.70
C ASP A 318 -9.28 -25.10 16.62
N LYS A 319 -8.38 -25.92 17.18
CA LYS A 319 -8.60 -27.37 17.28
C LYS A 319 -9.11 -27.74 18.66
N LYS A 320 -10.29 -28.34 18.70
CA LYS A 320 -10.87 -28.92 19.92
C LYS A 320 -10.21 -30.27 20.23
N ILE A 321 -9.70 -30.44 21.45
CA ILE A 321 -9.11 -31.68 21.97
C ILE A 321 -9.78 -32.08 23.29
N SER A 322 -9.81 -33.37 23.62
CA SER A 322 -10.35 -33.81 24.92
C SER A 322 -9.40 -33.47 26.07
N PHE A 323 -9.94 -33.33 27.28
CA PHE A 323 -9.11 -33.11 28.48
C PHE A 323 -8.08 -34.24 28.69
N THR A 324 -8.46 -35.49 28.42
CA THR A 324 -7.56 -36.64 28.50
C THR A 324 -6.41 -36.54 27.51
N GLN A 325 -6.68 -36.10 26.28
CA GLN A 325 -5.67 -35.95 25.24
C GLN A 325 -4.72 -34.77 25.54
N ALA A 326 -5.23 -33.70 26.16
CA ALA A 326 -4.40 -32.59 26.62
C ALA A 326 -3.42 -33.03 27.74
N MET A 327 -3.88 -33.87 28.67
CA MET A 327 -3.04 -34.38 29.77
C MET A 327 -2.05 -35.46 29.32
N LEU A 328 -2.55 -36.51 28.67
CA LEU A 328 -1.76 -37.69 28.30
C LEU A 328 -0.92 -37.49 27.03
N GLY A 329 -1.22 -36.44 26.26
CA GLY A 329 -0.71 -36.23 24.91
C GLY A 329 -1.36 -37.18 23.90
N GLY A 330 -0.85 -37.18 22.68
CA GLY A 330 -1.34 -38.06 21.62
C GLY A 330 -1.09 -37.48 20.24
N LYS A 331 -1.96 -37.83 19.29
CA LYS A 331 -1.95 -37.27 17.94
C LYS A 331 -3.35 -36.81 17.56
N VAL A 332 -3.45 -35.74 16.79
CA VAL A 332 -4.71 -35.20 16.31
C VAL A 332 -4.60 -34.73 14.87
N GLU A 333 -5.63 -34.96 14.08
CA GLU A 333 -5.71 -34.43 12.72
C GLU A 333 -6.21 -32.98 12.74
N VAL A 334 -5.47 -32.10 12.09
CA VAL A 334 -5.78 -30.67 11.97
C VAL A 334 -6.07 -30.35 10.51
N PRO A 335 -7.17 -29.63 10.20
CA PRO A 335 -7.43 -29.16 8.85
C PRO A 335 -6.40 -28.11 8.43
N THR A 336 -5.91 -28.23 7.21
CA THR A 336 -4.97 -27.31 6.55
C THR A 336 -5.59 -26.86 5.22
N LEU A 337 -4.98 -25.88 4.55
CA LEU A 337 -5.48 -25.38 3.26
C LEU A 337 -5.48 -26.45 2.13
N ASP A 338 -4.53 -27.38 2.19
CA ASP A 338 -4.31 -28.42 1.17
C ASP A 338 -4.91 -29.78 1.53
N GLY A 339 -5.46 -29.94 2.74
CA GLY A 339 -5.96 -31.23 3.23
C GLY A 339 -5.90 -31.32 4.75
N THR A 340 -5.54 -32.47 5.30
CA THR A 340 -5.37 -32.68 6.75
C THR A 340 -3.91 -32.98 7.08
N ALA A 341 -3.47 -32.55 8.26
CA ALA A 341 -2.14 -32.83 8.79
C ALA A 341 -2.24 -33.47 10.19
N GLU A 342 -1.45 -34.51 10.43
CA GLU A 342 -1.36 -35.14 11.75
C GLU A 342 -0.39 -34.34 12.63
N VAL A 343 -0.88 -33.83 13.77
CA VAL A 343 -0.11 -33.03 14.73
C VAL A 343 0.04 -33.81 16.04
N LYS A 344 1.27 -33.89 16.55
CA LYS A 344 1.56 -34.50 17.84
C LYS A 344 1.25 -33.53 18.97
N ILE A 345 0.41 -33.95 19.91
CA ILE A 345 0.06 -33.21 21.12
C ILE A 345 1.07 -33.58 22.22
N PRO A 346 1.82 -32.61 22.78
CA PRO A 346 2.69 -32.87 23.91
C PRO A 346 1.88 -33.21 25.17
N LYS A 347 2.53 -33.77 26.18
CA LYS A 347 1.87 -34.07 27.45
C LYS A 347 1.71 -32.79 28.27
N GLY A 348 0.57 -32.62 28.93
CA GLY A 348 0.30 -31.45 29.78
C GLY A 348 0.02 -30.14 29.01
N VAL A 349 -0.67 -30.23 27.86
CA VAL A 349 -1.05 -29.06 27.07
C VAL A 349 -2.02 -28.17 27.84
N GLN A 350 -1.71 -26.88 27.86
CA GLN A 350 -2.56 -25.87 28.49
C GLN A 350 -3.64 -25.34 27.54
N PRO A 351 -4.83 -24.94 28.04
CA PRO A 351 -5.83 -24.27 27.23
C PRO A 351 -5.26 -23.05 26.50
N GLY A 352 -5.49 -22.96 25.19
CA GLY A 352 -5.02 -21.86 24.37
C GLY A 352 -3.54 -21.95 23.95
N GLN A 353 -2.81 -22.99 24.36
CA GLN A 353 -1.48 -23.25 23.85
C GLN A 353 -1.52 -23.42 22.32
N VAL A 354 -0.54 -22.81 21.65
CA VAL A 354 -0.43 -22.79 20.19
C VAL A 354 0.73 -23.66 19.74
N ILE A 355 0.50 -24.49 18.71
CA ILE A 355 1.56 -25.17 17.95
C ILE A 355 1.61 -24.58 16.55
N VAL A 356 2.83 -24.32 16.06
CA VAL A 356 3.07 -23.75 14.74
C VAL A 356 3.44 -24.86 13.76
N LEU A 357 2.68 -24.95 12.66
CA LEU A 357 3.00 -25.79 11.51
C LEU A 357 3.65 -24.91 10.45
N ARG A 358 4.97 -25.05 10.30
CA ARG A 358 5.76 -24.19 9.41
C ARG A 358 5.43 -24.42 7.93
N GLY A 359 5.28 -23.33 7.17
CA GLY A 359 5.03 -23.36 5.72
C GLY A 359 3.67 -23.93 5.32
N LYS A 360 2.67 -23.85 6.23
CA LYS A 360 1.29 -24.29 6.01
C LYS A 360 0.28 -23.14 5.94
N GLY A 361 0.76 -21.89 5.92
CA GLY A 361 -0.02 -20.69 5.69
C GLY A 361 -0.09 -20.29 4.20
N LEU A 362 -0.28 -19.00 3.94
CA LEU A 362 -0.51 -18.43 2.62
C LEU A 362 0.78 -17.92 1.97
N PRO A 363 0.85 -17.92 0.63
CA PRO A 363 1.95 -17.26 -0.07
C PRO A 363 1.86 -15.75 0.15
N ASN A 364 2.97 -15.15 0.57
CA ASN A 364 3.13 -13.70 0.61
C ASN A 364 3.59 -13.17 -0.76
N GLN A 365 3.51 -11.85 -0.96
CA GLN A 365 3.97 -11.17 -2.18
C GLN A 365 5.44 -11.45 -2.53
N ALA A 366 6.27 -11.74 -1.52
CA ALA A 366 7.69 -12.12 -1.68
C ALA A 366 7.92 -13.61 -2.00
N GLY A 367 6.86 -14.42 -2.09
CA GLY A 367 6.94 -15.85 -2.42
C GLY A 367 7.20 -16.79 -1.24
N TYR A 368 7.35 -16.26 -0.01
CA TYR A 368 7.42 -17.09 1.19
C TYR A 368 6.03 -17.53 1.62
N LEU A 369 5.90 -18.78 2.06
CA LEU A 369 4.69 -19.30 2.69
C LEU A 369 4.69 -18.90 4.16
N GLY A 370 3.54 -18.41 4.64
CA GLY A 370 3.29 -18.22 6.06
C GLY A 370 3.13 -19.55 6.81
N ASP A 371 2.81 -19.44 8.09
CA ASP A 371 2.68 -20.56 9.01
C ASP A 371 1.21 -20.77 9.43
N GLN A 372 0.89 -22.00 9.84
CA GLN A 372 -0.41 -22.29 10.44
C GLN A 372 -0.28 -22.45 11.95
N HIS A 373 -0.98 -21.59 12.68
CA HIS A 373 -1.08 -21.56 14.14
C HIS A 373 -2.29 -22.37 14.60
N VAL A 374 -2.03 -23.51 15.23
CA VAL A 374 -3.06 -24.38 15.78
C VAL A 374 -3.23 -24.08 17.26
N ARG A 375 -4.34 -23.44 17.63
CA ARG A 375 -4.70 -23.18 19.03
C ARG A 375 -5.52 -24.34 19.56
N PHE A 376 -5.08 -24.94 20.66
CA PHE A 376 -5.84 -26.00 21.32
C PHE A 376 -6.90 -25.44 22.25
N ARG A 377 -8.15 -25.85 22.02
CA ARG A 377 -9.28 -25.62 22.94
C ARG A 377 -9.64 -26.93 23.61
N ILE A 378 -9.53 -26.99 24.94
CA ILE A 378 -9.88 -28.19 25.69
C ILE A 378 -11.40 -28.26 25.81
N HIS A 379 -11.97 -29.39 25.38
CA HIS A 379 -13.38 -29.68 25.53
C HIS A 379 -13.58 -30.67 26.68
N PHE A 380 -14.37 -30.26 27.67
CA PHE A 380 -14.81 -31.11 28.77
C PHE A 380 -16.18 -31.70 28.46
N PRO A 381 -16.39 -33.01 28.66
CA PRO A 381 -17.69 -33.62 28.47
C PRO A 381 -18.68 -33.07 29.50
N SER A 382 -19.90 -32.77 29.07
CA SER A 382 -20.97 -32.28 29.96
C SER A 382 -21.62 -33.39 30.78
N MET A 383 -21.51 -34.64 30.32
CA MET A 383 -22.03 -35.83 31.00
C MET A 383 -20.91 -36.87 31.08
N VAL A 384 -20.77 -37.49 32.25
CA VAL A 384 -19.82 -38.58 32.50
C VAL A 384 -20.57 -39.79 33.04
N ASN A 385 -20.12 -40.99 32.68
CA ASN A 385 -20.69 -42.22 33.21
C ASN A 385 -20.14 -42.54 34.63
N GLU A 386 -20.78 -43.47 35.34
CA GLU A 386 -20.41 -43.81 36.72
C GLU A 386 -18.93 -44.21 36.85
N ARG A 387 -18.43 -45.02 35.92
CA ARG A 387 -17.03 -45.44 35.91
C ARG A 387 -16.07 -44.27 35.70
N GLN A 388 -16.38 -43.36 34.78
CA GLN A 388 -15.58 -42.15 34.52
C GLN A 388 -15.60 -41.23 35.73
N ARG A 389 -16.74 -41.11 36.40
CA ARG A 389 -16.87 -40.35 37.64
C ARG A 389 -15.96 -40.91 38.73
N SER A 390 -16.00 -42.22 38.98
CA SER A 390 -15.12 -42.86 39.97
C SER A 390 -13.63 -42.61 39.66
N LEU A 391 -13.23 -42.72 38.39
CA LEU A 391 -11.84 -42.43 37.97
C LEU A 391 -11.44 -40.96 38.17
N LEU A 392 -12.36 -40.01 37.97
CA LEU A 392 -12.10 -38.59 38.20
C LEU A 392 -12.02 -38.25 39.69
N GLU A 393 -12.84 -38.91 40.52
CA GLU A 393 -12.79 -38.77 41.98
C GLU A 393 -11.46 -39.33 42.54
N GLU A 394 -11.01 -40.50 42.07
CA GLU A 394 -9.69 -41.04 42.41
C GLU A 394 -8.55 -40.10 41.97
N PHE A 395 -8.64 -39.55 40.75
CA PHE A 395 -7.65 -38.60 40.24
C PHE A 395 -7.59 -37.31 41.08
N ALA A 396 -8.73 -36.79 41.53
CA ALA A 396 -8.79 -35.60 42.38
C ALA A 396 -8.12 -35.81 43.75
N VAL A 397 -8.23 -37.01 44.33
CA VAL A 397 -7.55 -37.35 45.60
C VAL A 397 -6.02 -37.33 45.42
N GLU A 398 -5.52 -37.88 44.31
CA GLU A 398 -4.10 -37.87 43.97
C GLU A 398 -3.56 -36.44 43.73
N GLU A 399 -4.33 -35.57 43.07
CA GLU A 399 -3.97 -34.15 42.90
C GLU A 399 -3.87 -33.43 44.25
N ALA A 400 -4.86 -33.60 45.13
CA ALA A 400 -4.86 -32.97 46.46
C ALA A 400 -3.69 -33.45 47.34
N THR A 401 -3.35 -34.74 47.26
CA THR A 401 -2.21 -35.30 48.01
C THR A 401 -0.88 -34.72 47.52
N LYS A 402 -0.73 -34.50 46.21
CA LYS A 402 0.45 -33.82 45.64
C LYS A 402 0.54 -32.37 46.06
N GLU A 403 -0.56 -31.62 46.05
CA GLU A 403 -0.57 -30.23 46.52
C GLU A 403 -0.12 -30.12 47.98
N GLN A 404 -0.63 -30.98 48.88
CA GLN A 404 -0.20 -31.02 50.28
C GLN A 404 1.28 -31.41 50.44
N SER A 405 1.79 -32.35 49.63
CA SER A 405 3.22 -32.71 49.64
C SER A 405 4.12 -31.58 49.13
N SER A 406 3.66 -30.79 48.15
CA SER A 406 4.39 -29.63 47.62
C SER A 406 4.42 -28.47 48.61
N PHE A 407 3.33 -28.25 49.36
CA PHE A 407 3.25 -27.26 50.43
C PHE A 407 4.13 -27.66 51.63
N ALA A 408 4.17 -28.96 51.98
CA ALA A 408 5.08 -29.47 53.00
C ALA A 408 6.55 -29.26 52.60
N ALA A 409 6.93 -29.60 51.37
CA ALA A 409 8.31 -29.44 50.87
C ALA A 409 8.76 -27.95 50.78
N GLY A 410 7.86 -27.02 50.45
CA GLY A 410 8.13 -25.58 50.52
C GLY A 410 8.39 -25.10 51.95
N ASN A 411 7.59 -25.56 52.92
CA ASN A 411 7.75 -25.24 54.33
C ASN A 411 9.04 -25.79 54.96
N TRP A 412 9.58 -26.91 54.46
CA TRP A 412 10.84 -27.47 54.98
C TRP A 412 12.05 -26.57 54.71
N TRP A 413 12.14 -25.89 53.56
CA TRP A 413 13.24 -24.97 53.27
C TRP A 413 13.12 -23.66 54.06
N GLU A 414 11.92 -23.12 54.23
CA GLU A 414 11.66 -21.98 55.13
C GLU A 414 11.97 -22.30 56.60
N LEU A 415 11.61 -23.49 57.10
CA LEU A 415 11.98 -23.94 58.45
C LEU A 415 13.49 -24.10 58.64
N VAL A 416 14.20 -24.62 57.63
CA VAL A 416 15.66 -24.78 57.68
C VAL A 416 16.38 -23.43 57.58
N GLU A 417 15.86 -22.46 56.83
CA GLU A 417 16.39 -21.09 56.82
C GLU A 417 16.11 -20.36 58.14
N ASN A 418 14.93 -20.54 58.75
CA ASN A 418 14.59 -19.95 60.04
C ASN A 418 15.39 -20.56 61.21
N MET A 419 15.88 -21.80 61.06
CA MET A 419 16.78 -22.47 62.01
C MET A 419 18.25 -22.01 61.90
N LYS A 420 18.64 -21.30 60.83
CA LYS A 420 19.97 -20.68 60.69
C LYS A 420 20.05 -19.25 61.25
N GLY A 421 18.95 -18.72 61.81
CA GLY A 421 18.94 -17.45 62.53
C GLY A 421 19.75 -17.51 63.82
N GLN A 422 20.52 -16.45 64.10
CA GLN A 422 21.46 -16.28 65.23
C GLN A 422 20.89 -16.52 66.65
N THR A 423 19.60 -16.82 66.79
CA THR A 423 18.92 -17.07 68.07
C THR A 423 19.09 -18.49 68.60
N PHE A 424 19.38 -19.49 67.75
CA PHE A 424 19.50 -20.89 68.20
C PHE A 424 20.79 -21.16 69.00
N LEU A 425 21.91 -20.53 68.62
CA LEU A 425 23.18 -20.61 69.36
C LEU A 425 23.11 -19.89 70.72
N LEU A 426 22.35 -18.80 70.81
CA LEU A 426 22.10 -18.09 72.07
C LEU A 426 21.15 -18.87 73.00
N GLY A 427 20.13 -19.54 72.44
CA GLY A 427 19.19 -20.37 73.19
C GLY A 427 19.84 -21.62 73.80
N LEU A 428 20.69 -22.32 73.04
CA LEU A 428 21.47 -23.46 73.57
C LEU A 428 22.52 -23.02 74.59
N GLY A 429 23.18 -21.88 74.37
CA GLY A 429 24.12 -21.31 75.33
C GLY A 429 23.46 -20.98 76.67
N PHE A 430 22.26 -20.40 76.65
CA PHE A 430 21.51 -20.06 77.85
C PHE A 430 21.05 -21.31 78.62
N LEU A 431 20.58 -22.35 77.91
CA LEU A 431 20.18 -23.61 78.54
C LEU A 431 21.36 -24.34 79.20
N VAL A 432 22.54 -24.35 78.57
CA VAL A 432 23.75 -24.92 79.16
C VAL A 432 24.22 -24.11 80.37
N LEU A 433 24.10 -22.78 80.33
CA LEU A 433 24.51 -21.90 81.43
C LEU A 433 23.54 -22.00 82.63
N VAL A 434 22.23 -22.13 82.37
CA VAL A 434 21.22 -22.42 83.40
C VAL A 434 21.49 -23.81 84.02
N HIS A 435 21.82 -24.82 83.22
CA HIS A 435 22.15 -26.15 83.74
C HIS A 435 23.45 -26.16 84.57
N LEU A 436 24.46 -25.36 84.19
CA LEU A 436 25.71 -25.21 84.95
C LEU A 436 25.52 -24.39 86.24
N LEU A 437 24.61 -23.43 86.25
CA LEU A 437 24.27 -22.67 87.47
C LEU A 437 23.45 -23.52 88.45
N LEU A 438 22.47 -24.28 87.96
CA LEU A 438 21.66 -25.18 88.79
C LEU A 438 22.48 -26.32 89.40
N THR A 439 23.53 -26.78 88.73
CA THR A 439 24.44 -27.82 89.25
C THR A 439 25.43 -27.27 90.29
N LYS A 440 25.73 -25.96 90.29
CA LYS A 440 26.59 -25.32 91.30
C LYS A 440 25.86 -24.93 92.59
N THR A 441 24.54 -24.75 92.56
CA THR A 441 23.73 -24.41 93.74
C THR A 441 23.33 -25.61 94.60
N VAL A 442 23.65 -26.84 94.16
CA VAL A 442 23.28 -28.10 94.84
C VAL A 442 24.51 -28.80 95.45
N SER A 443 25.66 -28.11 95.57
CA SER A 443 26.87 -28.64 96.21
C SER A 443 27.30 -27.86 97.44
#